data_AF-A0A920MEZ7-F1
#
_entry.id   AF-A0A920MEZ7-F1
#
_cell.length_a   1.000
_cell.length_b   1.000
_cell.length_c   1.000
_cell.angle_alpha   90.00
_cell.angle_beta   90.00
_cell.angle_gamma   90.00
#
_symmetry.space_group_name_H-M   'P 1'
#
loop_
_entity.id
_entity.type
_entity.pdbx_description
1 polymer ?
#
loop_
_entity_poly.entity_id
_entity_poly.type
_entity_poly.pdbx_seq_one_letter_code
_entity_poly.pdbx_strand_id
1 'polypeptide(L)' 'MGGDLFLGPDEEPMNLGKDTDCVGMMERMVHVEELLPEICSLDCGSFNYAEGDYVYISTPNMLEKRSKEGCKR' A
#
# COMPACT_ATOMS: atom_id res chain seq x y z
N MET A 1 1.92 6.48 2.86
CA MET A 1 1.75 5.08 3.33
C MET A 1 1.88 4.10 2.17
N GLY A 2 1.85 4.59 0.92
CA GLY A 2 2.41 3.90 -0.23
C GLY A 2 1.52 2.89 -0.91
N GLY A 3 0.25 2.77 -0.53
CA GLY A 3 -0.71 1.80 -1.07
C GLY A 3 -1.89 2.39 -1.80
N ASP A 4 -1.86 3.68 -2.11
CA ASP A 4 -3.01 4.42 -2.60
C ASP A 4 -2.98 4.50 -4.12
N LEU A 5 -3.91 3.81 -4.79
CA LEU A 5 -4.07 3.87 -6.25
C LEU A 5 -5.39 4.55 -6.59
N PHE A 6 -5.33 5.74 -7.15
CA PHE A 6 -6.50 6.41 -7.72
C PHE A 6 -6.50 6.17 -9.23
N LEU A 7 -7.49 5.43 -9.72
CA LEU A 7 -7.64 5.22 -11.16
C LEU A 7 -8.02 6.54 -11.86
N GLY A 8 -7.69 6.63 -13.14
CA GLY A 8 -8.14 7.70 -14.01
C GLY A 8 -9.62 7.54 -14.39
N PRO A 9 -10.16 8.47 -15.20
CA PRO A 9 -11.52 8.36 -15.75
C PRO A 9 -11.73 7.05 -16.51
N ASP A 10 -12.98 6.59 -16.62
CA ASP A 10 -13.35 5.32 -17.28
C ASP A 10 -12.74 5.13 -18.68
N GLU A 11 -12.59 6.20 -19.45
CA GLU A 11 -12.04 6.14 -20.82
C GLU A 11 -10.52 6.05 -20.87
N GLU A 12 -9.84 6.47 -19.79
CA GLU A 12 -8.39 6.44 -19.63
C GLU A 12 -7.99 6.01 -18.20
N PRO A 13 -8.35 4.80 -17.74
CA PRO A 13 -8.23 4.42 -16.32
C PRO A 13 -6.78 4.33 -15.82
N MET A 14 -5.82 4.23 -16.74
CA MET A 14 -4.39 4.23 -16.44
C MET A 14 -3.79 5.64 -16.37
N ASN A 15 -4.56 6.68 -16.67
CA ASN A 15 -4.18 8.07 -16.40
C ASN A 15 -4.43 8.37 -14.92
N LEU A 16 -3.56 7.81 -14.08
CA LEU A 16 -3.74 7.74 -12.63
C LEU A 16 -3.99 9.11 -12.00
N GLY A 17 -4.87 9.14 -11.00
CA GLY A 17 -5.17 10.35 -10.24
C GLY A 17 -3.92 10.89 -9.55
N LYS A 18 -3.84 12.22 -9.46
CA LYS A 18 -2.73 12.98 -8.83
C LYS A 18 -2.46 12.57 -7.37
N ASP A 19 -3.46 12.01 -6.69
CA ASP A 19 -3.41 11.62 -5.28
C ASP A 19 -2.91 10.17 -5.11
N THR A 20 -2.52 9.49 -6.19
CA THR A 20 -1.88 8.17 -6.16
C THR A 20 -0.54 8.21 -5.43
N ASP A 21 -0.40 7.41 -4.37
CA ASP A 21 0.83 7.11 -3.62
C ASP A 21 1.03 5.59 -3.60
N CYS A 22 1.65 5.05 -4.65
CA CYS A 22 1.93 3.61 -4.76
C CYS A 22 3.43 3.32 -4.78
N VAL A 23 4.01 3.15 -3.59
CA VAL A 23 5.42 2.75 -3.41
C VAL A 23 5.57 1.28 -3.00
N GLY A 24 6.79 0.76 -3.17
CA GLY A 24 7.13 -0.61 -2.81
C GLY A 24 7.02 -0.88 -1.31
N MET A 25 6.79 -2.14 -0.94
CA MET A 25 6.52 -2.53 0.45
C MET A 25 7.61 -2.08 1.45
N MET A 26 8.90 -2.14 1.09
CA MET A 26 9.97 -1.74 2.02
C MET A 26 9.99 -0.24 2.29
N GLU A 27 9.66 0.58 1.29
CA GLU A 27 9.53 2.02 1.48
C GLU A 27 8.38 2.35 2.44
N ARG A 28 7.30 1.57 2.38
CA ARG A 28 6.21 1.67 3.36
C ARG A 28 6.65 1.32 4.79
N MET A 29 7.75 0.57 4.99
CA MET A 29 8.19 0.09 6.31
C MET A 29 9.25 0.96 6.98
N VAL A 30 9.79 1.98 6.31
CA VAL A 30 10.85 2.86 6.87
C VAL A 30 10.47 3.39 8.26
N HIS A 31 9.23 3.88 8.42
CA HIS A 31 8.75 4.40 9.70
C HIS A 31 8.59 3.32 10.79
N VAL A 32 8.28 2.07 10.41
CA VAL A 32 8.18 0.95 11.35
C VAL A 32 9.57 0.57 11.86
N GLU A 33 10.57 0.58 10.98
CA GLU A 33 11.97 0.30 11.34
C GLU A 33 12.57 1.40 12.22
N GLU A 34 12.22 2.67 11.99
CA GLU A 34 12.70 3.80 12.80
C GLU A 34 12.03 3.88 14.18
N LEU A 35 10.70 3.71 14.23
CA LEU A 35 9.90 3.90 15.45
C LEU A 35 9.77 2.65 16.29
N LEU A 36 10.04 1.48 15.71
CA LEU A 36 10.24 0.25 16.47
C LEU A 36 9.04 -0.10 17.39
N PRO A 37 7.78 -0.07 16.89
CA PRO A 37 6.60 -0.31 17.71
C PRO A 37 6.45 -1.78 18.13
N GLU A 38 5.72 -2.04 19.21
CA GLU A 38 5.37 -3.40 19.63
C GLU A 38 4.38 -4.08 18.67
N ILE A 39 3.53 -3.29 18.01
CA ILE A 39 2.55 -3.74 17.02
C ILE A 39 2.37 -2.69 15.92
N CYS A 40 2.10 -3.14 14.69
CA CYS A 40 1.70 -2.28 13.58
C CYS A 40 0.59 -2.95 12.74
N SER A 41 -0.23 -2.15 12.06
CA SER A 41 -1.34 -2.64 11.23
C SER A 41 -0.83 -3.19 9.89
N LEU A 42 -1.37 -4.34 9.46
CA LEU A 42 -1.12 -4.95 8.15
C LEU A 42 -2.43 -5.19 7.42
N ASP A 43 -2.63 -4.46 6.33
CA ASP A 43 -3.77 -4.67 5.44
C ASP A 43 -3.48 -5.86 4.52
N CYS A 44 -4.10 -6.99 4.84
CA CYS A 44 -3.88 -8.30 4.22
C CYS A 44 -4.56 -8.48 2.84
N GLY A 45 -4.58 -7.46 2.00
CA GLY A 45 -5.09 -7.57 0.64
C GLY A 45 -5.41 -6.24 -0.02
N SER A 46 -5.58 -6.26 -1.33
CA SER A 46 -6.10 -5.14 -2.10
C SER A 46 -7.63 -5.10 -2.03
N PHE A 47 -8.21 -3.90 -2.02
CA PHE A 47 -9.66 -3.71 -2.02
C PHE A 47 -10.04 -2.32 -2.52
N ASN A 48 -11.28 -2.16 -2.96
CA ASN A 48 -11.82 -0.86 -3.36
C ASN A 48 -12.34 -0.11 -2.13
N TYR A 49 -12.02 1.18 -2.02
CA TYR A 49 -12.60 2.06 -1.02
C TYR A 49 -13.91 2.67 -1.54
N ALA A 50 -14.75 3.17 -0.62
CA ALA A 50 -15.98 3.88 -0.99
C ALA A 50 -15.72 5.27 -1.60
N GLU A 51 -14.47 5.72 -1.60
CA GLU A 51 -14.03 6.98 -2.18
C GLU A 51 -13.77 6.81 -3.68
N GLY A 52 -14.85 6.76 -4.46
CA GLY A 52 -14.81 6.76 -5.93
C GLY A 52 -13.82 5.74 -6.51
N ASP A 53 -12.83 6.25 -7.22
CA ASP A 53 -11.84 5.47 -8.00
C ASP A 53 -10.63 4.99 -7.18
N TYR A 54 -10.72 5.02 -5.86
CA TYR A 54 -9.65 4.61 -4.96
C TYR A 54 -9.62 3.08 -4.74
N VAL A 55 -8.49 2.48 -5.09
CA VAL A 55 -8.11 1.11 -4.77
C VAL A 55 -6.91 1.11 -3.83
N TYR A 56 -7.01 0.41 -2.71
CA TYR A 56 -5.84 0.11 -1.90
C TYR A 56 -5.09 -1.09 -2.48
N ILE A 57 -3.76 -0.97 -2.61
CA ILE A 57 -2.90 -1.99 -3.23
C ILE A 57 -2.02 -2.67 -2.17
N SER A 58 -2.26 -3.97 -1.98
CA SER A 58 -1.45 -4.87 -1.16
C SER A 58 -1.42 -6.26 -1.79
N THR A 59 -0.48 -6.45 -2.72
CA THR A 59 -0.33 -7.70 -3.45
C THR A 59 0.21 -8.82 -2.56
N PRO A 60 -0.02 -10.11 -2.88
CA PRO A 60 0.57 -11.23 -2.13
C PRO A 60 2.10 -11.13 -1.97
N ASN A 61 2.81 -10.66 -3.00
CA ASN A 61 4.28 -10.48 -2.95
C ASN A 61 4.68 -9.38 -1.95
N MET A 62 3.88 -8.30 -1.84
CA MET A 62 4.11 -7.26 -0.83
C MET A 62 3.87 -7.81 0.57
N LEU A 63 2.80 -8.58 0.77
CA LEU A 63 2.48 -9.21 2.05
C LEU A 63 3.57 -10.19 2.51
N GLU A 64 4.04 -11.05 1.59
CA GLU A 64 5.11 -11.99 1.86
C GLU A 64 6.41 -11.26 2.23
N LYS A 65 6.76 -10.22 1.47
CA LYS A 65 7.94 -9.40 1.76
C LYS A 65 7.84 -8.72 3.12
N ARG A 66 6.68 -8.15 3.46
CA ARG A 66 6.46 -7.54 4.78
C ARG A 66 6.59 -8.55 5.91
N SER A 67 5.95 -9.72 5.76
CA SER A 67 5.99 -10.78 6.78
C SER A 67 7.41 -11.26 7.04
N LYS A 68 8.21 -11.44 5.97
CA LYS A 68 9.58 -11.93 6.06
C LYS A 68 10.57 -10.86 6.50
N GLU A 69 10.43 -9.62 6.04
CA GLU A 69 11.46 -8.58 6.15
C GLU A 69 11.07 -7.45 7.11
N GLY A 70 9.80 -7.05 7.15
CA GLY A 70 9.31 -5.92 7.94
C GLY A 70 9.00 -6.23 9.40
N CYS A 71 8.93 -7.52 9.78
CA CYS A 71 8.68 -7.97 11.16
C CYS A 71 9.91 -8.63 11.82
N LYS A 72 11.14 -8.39 11.33
CA LYS A 72 12.37 -9.08 11.76
C LYS A 72 12.89 -8.70 13.17
N ARG A 73 12.01 -8.56 14.15
CA ARG A 73 12.40 -8.57 15.57
C ARG A 73 12.39 -9.98 16.13
#